data_AF-A0A538TK35-F1
#
_entry.id   AF-A0A538TK35-F1
#
_cell.length_a   1.000
_cell.length_b   1.000
_cell.length_c   1.000
_cell.angle_alpha   90.00
_cell.angle_beta   90.00
_cell.angle_gamma   90.00
#
_symmetry.space_group_name_H-M   'P 1'
#
loop_
_entity.id
_entity.type
_entity.pdbx_description
1 polymer ?
#
loop_
_entity_poly.entity_id
_entity_poly.type
_entity_poly.pdbx_seq_one_letter_code
_entity_poly.pdbx_strand_id
1 'polypeptide(L)'
;MNPYALSHVSDGALLRGLTALVARERAATATLLAHLAEVDARRLYLPAAYPSMYAYCLGELHLSEEAAFKRIHAARAARRFPAIFAALAEGRLHLSAVVMLAPHLTGC
;
A
#
# COMPACT_ATOMS: atom_id res chain seq x y z
N MET A 1 -8.91 6.31 -27.93
CA MET A 1 -8.37 4.93 -27.91
C MET A 1 -8.68 4.34 -26.55
N ASN A 2 -9.33 3.18 -26.48
CA ASN A 2 -9.68 2.53 -25.20
C ASN A 2 -8.41 1.90 -24.59
N PRO A 3 -7.91 2.37 -23.42
CA PRO A 3 -6.69 1.82 -22.83
C PRO A 3 -6.83 0.36 -22.37
N TYR A 4 -8.06 -0.16 -22.31
CA TYR A 4 -8.36 -1.52 -21.90
C TYR A 4 -8.40 -2.52 -23.08
N ALA A 5 -8.33 -2.04 -24.33
CA ALA A 5 -8.34 -2.90 -25.50
C ALA A 5 -6.91 -3.30 -25.89
N LEU A 6 -6.47 -4.51 -25.51
CA LEU A 6 -5.09 -4.98 -25.71
C LEU A 6 -4.90 -5.92 -26.90
N SER A 7 -5.95 -6.22 -27.67
CA SER A 7 -5.93 -7.16 -28.80
C SER A 7 -4.98 -6.78 -29.94
N HIS A 8 -4.55 -5.53 -30.00
CA HIS A 8 -3.61 -5.02 -30.99
C HIS A 8 -2.15 -5.00 -30.50
N VAL A 9 -1.90 -5.37 -29.24
CA VAL A 9 -0.57 -5.37 -28.62
C VAL A 9 0.06 -6.75 -28.81
N SER A 10 1.29 -6.81 -29.30
CA SER A 10 2.03 -8.07 -29.43
C SER A 10 2.29 -8.72 -28.07
N ASP A 11 2.31 -10.05 -28.00
CA ASP A 11 2.57 -10.83 -26.77
C ASP A 11 3.80 -10.37 -26.00
N GLY A 12 4.94 -10.17 -26.68
CA GLY A 12 6.17 -9.73 -26.03
C GLY A 12 6.08 -8.32 -25.42
N ALA A 13 5.35 -7.41 -26.07
CA ALA A 13 5.10 -6.07 -25.53
C ALA A 13 4.11 -6.13 -24.35
N LEU A 14 3.09 -6.99 -24.44
CA LEU A 14 2.11 -7.20 -23.40
C LEU A 14 2.75 -7.75 -22.12
N LEU A 15 3.61 -8.77 -22.22
CA LEU A 15 4.31 -9.35 -21.09
C LEU A 15 5.27 -8.35 -20.44
N ARG A 16 6.08 -7.62 -21.21
CA ARG A 16 6.97 -6.57 -20.66
C ARG A 16 6.18 -5.46 -19.98
N GLY A 17 5.08 -5.02 -20.59
CA GLY A 17 4.19 -4.01 -20.04
C GLY A 17 3.58 -4.47 -18.72
N LEU A 18 3.10 -5.71 -18.65
CA LEU A 18 2.55 -6.29 -17.43
C LEU A 18 3.58 -6.36 -16.31
N THR A 19 4.81 -6.82 -16.59
CA THR A 19 5.89 -6.85 -15.59
C THR A 19 6.22 -5.44 -15.07
N ALA A 20 6.28 -4.44 -15.95
CA ALA A 20 6.51 -3.06 -15.56
C ALA A 20 5.35 -2.49 -14.71
N LEU A 21 4.10 -2.80 -15.05
CA LEU A 21 2.93 -2.39 -14.28
C LEU A 21 2.94 -2.99 -12.87
N VAL A 22 3.29 -4.27 -12.71
CA VAL A 22 3.41 -4.91 -11.40
C VAL A 22 4.49 -4.23 -10.55
N ALA A 23 5.65 -3.90 -11.12
CA ALA A 23 6.69 -3.16 -10.41
C ALA A 23 6.22 -1.77 -9.97
N ARG A 24 5.50 -1.06 -10.86
CA ARG A 24 4.92 0.25 -10.56
C ARG A 24 3.85 0.17 -9.47
N GLU A 25 3.01 -0.86 -9.48
CA GLU A 25 1.98 -1.11 -8.47
C GLU A 25 2.58 -1.33 -7.08
N ARG A 26 3.67 -2.09 -7.00
CA ARG A 26 4.43 -2.31 -5.76
C ARG A 26 5.01 -1.01 -5.21
N ALA A 27 5.67 -0.22 -6.07
CA ALA A 27 6.22 1.08 -5.69
C ALA A 27 5.12 2.07 -5.25
N ALA A 28 3.99 2.10 -5.97
CA ALA A 28 2.83 2.91 -5.60
C ALA A 28 2.23 2.47 -4.26
N THR A 29 2.16 1.17 -3.99
CA THR A 29 1.70 0.62 -2.71
C THR A 29 2.62 1.05 -1.57
N ALA A 30 3.94 0.95 -1.72
CA ALA A 30 4.90 1.41 -0.71
C ALA A 30 4.73 2.91 -0.42
N THR A 31 4.55 3.72 -1.47
CA THR A 31 4.33 5.16 -1.36
C THR A 31 3.01 5.47 -0.63
N LEU A 32 1.93 4.76 -0.97
CA LEU A 32 0.64 4.89 -0.30
C LEU A 32 0.76 4.59 1.19
N LEU A 33 1.45 3.50 1.57
CA LEU A 33 1.64 3.17 2.98
C LEU A 33 2.45 4.23 3.73
N ALA A 34 3.46 4.84 3.10
CA ALA A 34 4.22 5.92 3.72
C ALA A 34 3.31 7.14 4.03
N HIS A 35 2.42 7.50 3.10
CA HIS A 35 1.45 8.58 3.32
C HIS A 35 0.43 8.22 4.41
N LEU A 36 -0.12 7.00 4.37
CA LEU A 36 -1.05 6.53 5.41
C LEU A 36 -0.38 6.53 6.79
N ALA A 37 0.88 6.14 6.88
CA ALA A 37 1.63 6.15 8.13
C ALA A 37 1.81 7.56 8.68
N GLU A 38 2.10 8.53 7.82
CA GLU A 38 2.28 9.92 8.24
C GLU A 38 0.94 10.57 8.63
N VAL A 39 -0.13 10.31 7.87
CA VAL A 39 -1.50 10.74 8.21
C VAL A 39 -1.94 10.16 9.56
N ASP A 40 -1.66 8.88 9.81
CA ASP A 40 -1.98 8.22 11.08
C ASP A 40 -1.16 8.80 12.24
N ALA A 41 0.15 9.01 12.04
CA ALA A 41 1.05 9.56 13.06
C ALA A 41 0.71 11.00 13.44
N ARG A 42 0.38 11.84 12.46
CA ARG A 42 -0.07 13.22 12.67
C ARG A 42 -1.54 13.34 13.07
N ARG A 43 -2.28 12.22 13.05
CA ARG A 43 -3.72 12.15 13.33
C ARG A 43 -4.55 13.10 12.45
N LEU A 44 -4.19 13.23 11.17
CA LEU A 44 -4.87 14.16 10.23
C LEU A 44 -6.31 13.75 9.91
N TYR A 45 -6.71 12.53 10.28
CA TYR A 45 -8.11 12.09 10.23
C TYR A 45 -9.01 12.86 11.22
N LEU A 46 -8.46 13.41 12.31
CA LEU A 46 -9.24 14.18 13.30
C LEU A 46 -9.77 15.51 12.73
N PRO A 47 -8.94 16.40 12.15
CA PRO A 47 -9.46 17.61 11.50
C PRO A 47 -10.35 17.32 10.28
N ALA A 48 -10.27 16.12 9.70
CA ALA A 48 -11.19 15.65 8.67
C ALA A 48 -12.53 15.10 9.23
N ALA A 49 -12.80 15.28 10.53
CA ALA A 49 -14.02 14.84 11.22
C ALA A 49 -14.22 13.31 11.31
N TYR A 50 -13.13 12.52 11.26
CA TYR A 50 -13.18 11.08 11.48
C TYR A 50 -12.65 10.70 12.87
N PRO A 51 -13.32 9.79 13.60
CA PRO A 51 -12.92 9.42 14.96
C PRO A 51 -11.67 8.52 15.00
N SER A 52 -11.23 7.97 13.88
CA SER A 52 -10.04 7.12 13.78
C SER A 52 -9.52 7.05 12.35
N MET A 53 -8.26 6.61 12.19
CA MET A 53 -7.68 6.30 10.88
C MET A 53 -8.48 5.23 10.11
N TYR A 54 -9.07 4.27 10.83
CA TYR A 54 -9.92 3.25 10.23
C TYR A 54 -11.19 3.87 9.63
N ALA A 55 -11.89 4.70 10.41
CA ALA A 55 -13.07 5.40 9.92
C ALA A 55 -12.75 6.32 8.73
N TYR A 56 -11.60 7.00 8.75
CA TYR A 56 -11.10 7.80 7.63
C TYR A 56 -10.85 6.98 6.37
N CYS A 57 -10.22 5.81 6.49
CA CYS A 57 -9.99 4.91 5.35
C CYS A 57 -11.30 4.43 4.70
N LEU A 58 -12.35 4.16 5.49
CA LEU A 58 -13.64 3.71 4.97
C LEU A 58 -14.44 4.87 4.37
N GLY A 59 -14.53 5.99 5.08
CA GLY A 59 -15.37 7.12 4.69
C GLY A 59 -14.74 7.97 3.59
N GLU A 60 -13.50 8.41 3.79
CA GLU A 60 -12.84 9.37 2.88
C GLU A 60 -12.14 8.66 1.72
N LEU A 61 -11.44 7.56 2.02
CA LEU A 61 -10.65 6.84 1.02
C LEU A 61 -11.41 5.68 0.35
N HIS A 62 -12.66 5.44 0.76
CA HIS A 62 -13.54 4.39 0.24
C HIS A 62 -12.88 3.00 0.17
N LEU A 63 -12.00 2.70 1.13
CA LEU A 63 -11.39 1.38 1.25
C LEU A 63 -12.38 0.41 1.91
N SER A 64 -12.34 -0.85 1.48
CA SER A 64 -13.01 -1.91 2.23
C SER A 64 -12.40 -2.07 3.62
N GLU A 65 -13.16 -2.67 4.54
CA GLU A 65 -12.72 -2.97 5.91
C GLU A 65 -11.36 -3.70 5.94
N GLU A 66 -11.26 -4.77 5.16
CA GLU A 66 -10.05 -5.58 5.06
C GLU A 66 -8.88 -4.78 4.45
N ALA A 67 -9.16 -3.97 3.42
CA ALA A 67 -8.17 -3.12 2.78
C ALA A 67 -7.63 -2.06 3.74
N ALA A 68 -8.49 -1.45 4.54
CA ALA A 68 -8.14 -0.46 5.56
C ALA A 68 -7.32 -1.10 6.67
N PHE A 69 -7.78 -2.23 7.22
CA PHE A 69 -7.08 -2.96 8.28
C PHE A 69 -5.64 -3.31 7.86
N LYS A 70 -5.47 -4.00 6.73
CA LYS A 70 -4.15 -4.43 6.24
C LYS A 70 -3.22 -3.26 5.99
N ARG A 71 -3.71 -2.19 5.35
CA ARG A 71 -2.90 -1.01 5.02
C ARG A 71 -2.51 -0.22 6.26
N ILE A 72 -3.42 -0.01 7.22
CA ILE A 72 -3.09 0.68 8.47
C ILE A 72 -2.04 -0.11 9.27
N HIS A 73 -2.22 -1.43 9.40
CA HIS A 73 -1.25 -2.28 10.11
C HIS A 73 0.12 -2.26 9.42
N ALA A 74 0.16 -2.42 8.10
CA ALA A 74 1.41 -2.39 7.35
C ALA A 74 2.09 -1.01 7.39
N ALA A 75 1.32 0.08 7.28
CA ALA A 75 1.81 1.45 7.37
C ALA A 75 2.47 1.73 8.73
N ARG A 76 1.81 1.34 9.83
CA ARG A 76 2.35 1.47 11.19
C ARG A 76 3.63 0.65 11.38
N ALA A 77 3.64 -0.60 10.90
CA ALA A 77 4.82 -1.45 10.95
C ALA A 77 5.98 -0.87 10.13
N ALA A 78 5.72 -0.41 8.90
CA ALA A 78 6.72 0.18 8.04
C ALA A 78 7.27 1.51 8.56
N ARG A 79 6.46 2.30 9.27
CA ARG A 79 6.96 3.50 9.97
C ARG A 79 7.88 3.16 11.13
N ARG A 80 7.61 2.07 11.86
CA ARG A 80 8.51 1.57 12.91
C ARG A 80 9.78 0.94 12.34
N PHE A 81 9.68 0.27 11.19
CA PHE A 81 10.78 -0.39 10.50
C PHE A 81 10.86 0.08 9.03
N PRO A 82 11.49 1.24 8.75
CA PRO A 82 11.47 1.87 7.43
C PRO A 82 11.97 1.00 6.26
N ALA A 83 12.80 -0.01 6.53
CA ALA A 83 13.26 -0.98 5.53
C ALA A 83 12.10 -1.74 4.85
N ILE A 84 10.93 -1.83 5.49
CA ILE A 84 9.73 -2.45 4.91
C ILE A 84 9.25 -1.70 3.66
N PHE A 85 9.36 -0.37 3.62
CA PHE A 85 8.95 0.41 2.43
C PHE A 85 9.76 0.02 1.20
N ALA A 86 11.10 -0.05 1.35
CA ALA A 86 11.98 -0.49 0.28
C ALA A 86 11.70 -1.94 -0.12
N ALA A 87 11.51 -2.83 0.85
CA ALA A 87 11.21 -4.24 0.59
C ALA A 87 9.88 -4.44 -0.16
N LEU A 88 8.86 -3.62 0.11
CA LEU A 88 7.60 -3.62 -0.65
C LEU A 88 7.80 -3.07 -2.06
N ALA A 89 8.49 -1.93 -2.21
CA ALA A 89 8.72 -1.30 -3.52
C ALA A 89 9.51 -2.22 -4.47
N GLU A 90 10.50 -2.93 -3.93
CA GLU A 90 11.33 -3.90 -4.67
C GLU A 90 10.63 -5.26 -4.86
N GLY A 91 9.47 -5.48 -4.22
CA GLY A 91 8.73 -6.75 -4.28
C GLY A 91 9.34 -7.90 -3.49
N ARG A 92 10.30 -7.61 -2.59
CA ARG A 92 10.84 -8.59 -1.62
C ARG A 92 9.83 -8.96 -0.54
N LEU A 93 8.87 -8.08 -0.27
CA LEU A 93 7.71 -8.33 0.58
C LEU A 93 6.43 -7.95 -0.15
N HIS A 94 5.33 -8.58 0.22
CA HIS A 94 3.97 -8.18 -0.16
C HIS A 94 3.18 -7.75 1.08
N LEU A 95 2.08 -7.01 0.89
CA LEU A 95 1.32 -6.38 1.98
C LEU A 95 0.91 -7.38 3.07
N SER A 96 0.37 -8.54 2.70
CA SER A 96 -0.01 -9.57 3.67
C SER A 96 1.17 -10.11 4.48
N ALA A 97 2.35 -10.29 3.86
CA ALA A 97 3.54 -10.73 4.58
C ALA A 97 3.96 -9.71 5.63
N VAL A 98 3.87 -8.41 5.32
CA VAL A 98 4.14 -7.35 6.30
C VAL A 98 3.20 -7.44 7.49
N VAL A 99 1.90 -7.63 7.26
CA VAL A 99 0.91 -7.77 8.34
C VAL A 99 1.21 -8.98 9.22
N MET A 100 1.60 -10.11 8.62
CA MET A 100 1.97 -11.33 9.35
C MET A 100 3.29 -11.18 10.13
N LEU A 101 4.26 -10.45 9.58
CA LEU A 101 5.57 -10.25 10.21
C LEU A 101 5.51 -9.20 11.33
N ALA A 102 4.64 -8.19 11.22
CA ALA A 102 4.59 -7.04 12.12
C ALA A 102 4.59 -7.40 13.63
N PRO A 103 3.86 -8.42 14.12
CA PRO A 103 3.90 -8.84 15.52
C PRO A 103 5.24 -9.43 15.98
N HIS A 104 6.03 -9.97 15.04
CA HIS A 104 7.31 -10.64 15.31
C HIS A 104 8.51 -9.70 15.13
N LEU A 105 8.31 -8.50 14.58
CA LEU A 105 9.36 -7.50 14.48
C LEU A 105 9.58 -6.85 15.85
N THR A 106 10.56 -7.37 16.58
CA THR A 106 11.07 -6.77 17.82
C THR A 106 12.11 -5.71 17.46
N GLY A 107 11.99 -4.52 18.08
CA GLY A 107 13.00 -3.47 17.92
C GLY A 107 14.19 -3.76 18.83
N CYS A 108 15.39 -3.40 18.36
CA CYS A 108 16.56 -3.19 19.23
C CYS A 108 16.45 -1.83 19.90
#